data_AF-A0A1D2WKJ6-F1
#
_entry.id   AF-A0A1D2WKJ6-F1
#
_cell.length_a   1.000
_cell.length_b   1.000
_cell.length_c   1.000
_cell.angle_alpha   90.00
_cell.angle_beta   90.00
_cell.angle_gamma   90.00
#
_symmetry.space_group_name_H-M   'P 1'
#
loop_
_entity.id
_entity.type
_entity.pdbx_description
1 polymer ?
#
loop_
_entity_poly.entity_id
_entity_poly.type
_entity_poly.pdbx_seq_one_letter_code
_entity_poly.pdbx_strand_id
1 'polypeptide(L)'
;MSENESEPNFWSLIGYIKVSPARLNCITCIGTEYKMPKEIVDATGMRITQISNALHDLKEKKIVVCLNEENIKGRLYQNTELGLQLLEELKK
;
A
#
# COMPACT_ATOMS: atom_id res chain seq x y z
N MET A 1 -21.30 -26.68 -4.14
CA MET A 1 -21.62 -25.28 -3.82
C MET A 1 -20.41 -24.47 -4.22
N SER A 2 -20.44 -23.94 -5.43
CA SER A 2 -19.31 -23.29 -6.06
C SER A 2 -19.15 -21.86 -5.53
N GLU A 3 -17.94 -21.59 -5.03
CA GLU A 3 -17.18 -20.34 -5.04
C GLU A 3 -17.90 -19.01 -4.73
N ASN A 4 -17.48 -18.38 -3.63
CA ASN A 4 -16.95 -17.01 -3.68
C ASN A 4 -16.33 -16.67 -2.31
N GLU A 5 -15.06 -17.05 -2.13
CA GLU A 5 -14.20 -16.41 -1.13
C GLU A 5 -14.23 -14.90 -1.40
N SER A 6 -14.81 -14.18 -0.46
CA SER A 6 -15.26 -12.82 -0.65
C SER A 6 -14.06 -11.89 -0.80
N GLU A 7 -13.87 -11.33 -1.99
CA GLU A 7 -13.00 -10.15 -2.18
C GLU A 7 -13.32 -9.15 -1.05
N PRO A 8 -12.30 -8.68 -0.30
CA PRO A 8 -12.53 -7.81 0.85
C PRO A 8 -13.29 -6.56 0.40
N ASN A 9 -14.45 -6.32 1.02
CA ASN A 9 -15.26 -5.13 0.77
C ASN A 9 -14.40 -3.86 0.97
N PHE A 10 -14.58 -2.85 0.13
CA PHE A 10 -13.92 -1.54 0.18
C PHE A 10 -13.79 -0.97 1.60
N TRP A 11 -14.86 -1.03 2.40
CA TRP A 11 -14.84 -0.54 3.78
C TRP A 11 -13.95 -1.36 4.71
N SER A 12 -13.87 -2.68 4.49
CA SER A 12 -12.95 -3.55 5.21
C SER A 12 -11.50 -3.23 4.89
N LEU A 13 -11.19 -2.82 3.65
CA LEU A 13 -9.86 -2.35 3.26
C LEU A 13 -9.50 -1.02 3.93
N ILE A 14 -10.45 -0.09 4.05
CA ILE A 14 -10.25 1.16 4.82
C ILE A 14 -9.89 0.84 6.27
N GLY A 15 -10.67 -0.02 6.93
CA GLY A 15 -10.38 -0.46 8.29
C GLY A 15 -8.98 -1.07 8.38
N TYR A 16 -8.65 -1.99 7.46
CA TYR A 16 -7.35 -2.63 7.38
C TYR A 16 -6.20 -1.62 7.23
N ILE A 17 -6.36 -0.57 6.42
CA ILE A 17 -5.33 0.47 6.27
C ILE A 17 -5.23 1.29 7.56
N LYS A 18 -6.36 1.77 8.10
CA LYS A 18 -6.39 2.66 9.27
C LYS A 18 -5.79 2.06 10.54
N VAL A 19 -5.90 0.75 10.75
CA VAL A 19 -5.34 0.12 11.96
C VAL A 19 -3.81 0.07 11.99
N SER A 20 -3.13 0.26 10.84
CA SER A 20 -1.67 0.21 10.76
C SER A 20 -1.10 1.54 10.29
N PRO A 21 -0.36 2.27 11.15
CA PRO A 21 0.30 3.51 10.76
C PRO A 21 1.24 3.31 9.56
N ALA A 22 1.90 2.15 9.46
CA ALA A 22 2.79 1.86 8.34
C ALA A 22 2.04 1.73 7.01
N ARG A 23 0.87 1.06 7.01
CA ARG A 23 0.05 0.92 5.79
C ARG A 23 -0.52 2.26 5.35
N LEU A 24 -1.08 3.02 6.28
CA LEU A 24 -1.61 4.35 6.02
C LEU A 24 -0.53 5.27 5.46
N ASN A 25 0.64 5.30 6.09
CA ASN A 25 1.76 6.11 5.65
C ASN A 25 2.29 5.70 4.28
N CYS A 26 2.37 4.40 3.97
CA CYS A 26 2.80 3.95 2.64
C CYS A 26 1.89 4.50 1.53
N ILE A 27 0.57 4.30 1.64
CA ILE A 27 -0.39 4.75 0.62
C ILE A 27 -0.38 6.28 0.50
N THR A 28 -0.32 6.97 1.65
CA THR A 28 -0.31 8.44 1.70
C THR A 28 0.97 9.03 1.10
N CYS A 29 2.13 8.47 1.40
CA CYS A 29 3.42 8.92 0.88
C CYS A 29 3.61 8.62 -0.60
N ILE A 30 3.09 7.48 -1.09
CA ILE A 30 3.10 7.15 -2.52
C ILE A 30 2.22 8.15 -3.28
N GLY A 31 1.01 8.41 -2.78
CA GLY A 31 0.11 9.37 -3.41
C GLY A 31 -0.30 8.95 -4.82
N THR A 32 -0.18 9.86 -5.78
CA THR A 32 -0.44 9.62 -7.22
C THR A 32 0.82 9.25 -8.00
N GLU A 33 2.00 9.36 -7.37
CA GLU A 33 3.30 9.09 -7.97
C GLU A 33 3.79 7.69 -7.62
N TYR A 34 5.02 7.35 -8.03
CA TYR A 34 5.74 6.19 -7.52
C TYR A 34 6.74 6.60 -6.42
N LYS A 35 7.02 5.68 -5.51
CA LYS A 35 8.04 5.86 -4.46
C LYS A 35 8.85 4.60 -4.22
N MET A 36 10.12 4.80 -3.86
CA MET A 36 10.97 3.76 -3.31
C MET A 36 10.68 3.54 -1.82
N PRO A 37 10.87 2.31 -1.29
CA PRO A 37 10.75 2.04 0.14
C PRO A 37 11.61 2.97 1.01
N LYS A 38 12.79 3.36 0.52
CA LYS A 38 13.69 4.29 1.22
C LYS A 38 13.11 5.70 1.29
N GLU A 39 12.49 6.19 0.22
CA GLU A 39 11.84 7.51 0.24
C GLU A 39 10.67 7.55 1.23
N ILE A 40 9.92 6.43 1.34
CA ILE A 40 8.83 6.32 2.31
C ILE A 40 9.39 6.30 3.74
N VAL A 41 10.50 5.61 3.98
CA VAL A 41 11.22 5.66 5.27
C VAL A 41 11.64 7.08 5.60
N ASP A 42 12.27 7.79 4.66
CA ASP A 42 12.75 9.16 4.88
C ASP A 42 11.59 10.14 5.15
N ALA A 43 10.44 9.95 4.49
CA ALA A 43 9.25 10.78 4.69
C ALA A 43 8.50 10.50 6.00
N THR A 44 8.58 9.28 6.53
CA THR A 44 7.76 8.82 7.66
C THR A 44 8.54 8.62 8.95
N GLY A 45 9.87 8.55 8.88
CA GLY A 45 10.75 8.20 10.00
C GLY A 45 10.58 6.76 10.48
N MET A 46 9.82 5.91 9.76
CA MET A 46 9.57 4.53 10.15
C MET A 46 10.73 3.61 9.77
N ARG A 47 10.80 2.44 10.42
CA ARG A 47 11.83 1.46 10.08
C ARG A 47 11.56 0.84 8.72
N ILE A 48 12.61 0.59 7.93
CA ILE A 48 12.51 -0.07 6.63
C ILE A 48 11.78 -1.42 6.70
N THR A 49 11.90 -2.15 7.80
CA THR A 49 11.18 -3.42 8.01
C THR A 49 9.66 -3.23 8.09
N GLN A 50 9.19 -2.16 8.75
CA GLN A 50 7.77 -1.84 8.82
C GLN A 50 7.22 -1.44 7.45
N ILE A 51 7.98 -0.64 6.70
CA ILE A 51 7.61 -0.22 5.34
C ILE A 51 7.59 -1.42 4.39
N SER A 52 8.62 -2.26 4.38
CA SER A 52 8.66 -3.46 3.53
C SER A 52 7.51 -4.42 3.82
N ASN A 53 7.20 -4.66 5.10
CA ASN A 53 6.07 -5.51 5.48
C ASN A 53 4.74 -4.87 5.07
N ALA A 54 4.55 -3.57 5.30
CA ALA A 54 3.35 -2.86 4.89
C ALA A 54 3.15 -2.86 3.36
N LEU A 55 4.21 -2.66 2.58
CA LEU A 55 4.14 -2.72 1.12
C LEU A 55 3.81 -4.13 0.62
N HIS A 56 4.31 -5.17 1.28
CA HIS A 56 3.96 -6.55 0.98
C HIS A 56 2.48 -6.83 1.26
N ASP A 57 2.02 -6.52 2.48
CA ASP A 57 0.61 -6.58 2.92
C ASP A 57 -0.35 -5.88 1.94
N LEU A 58 0.00 -4.66 1.53
CA LEU A 58 -0.80 -3.85 0.62
C LEU A 58 -0.79 -4.40 -0.80
N LYS A 59 0.34 -4.98 -1.24
CA LYS A 59 0.46 -5.62 -2.55
C LYS A 59 -0.39 -6.88 -2.63
N GLU A 60 -0.41 -7.71 -1.58
CA GLU A 60 -1.26 -8.91 -1.52
C GLU A 60 -2.76 -8.57 -1.67
N LYS A 61 -3.17 -7.41 -1.16
CA LYS A 61 -4.53 -6.89 -1.31
C LYS A 61 -4.76 -6.05 -2.58
N LYS A 62 -3.80 -6.03 -3.51
CA LYS A 62 -3.87 -5.26 -4.77
C LYS A 62 -4.09 -3.74 -4.58
N ILE A 63 -3.71 -3.20 -3.42
CA ILE A 63 -3.81 -1.76 -3.10
C ILE A 63 -2.61 -1.00 -3.68
N VAL A 64 -1.43 -1.64 -3.67
CA VAL A 64 -0.21 -1.13 -4.29
C VAL A 64 0.37 -2.15 -5.25
N VAL A 65 1.15 -1.68 -6.21
CA VAL A 65 1.87 -2.52 -7.17
C VAL A 65 3.34 -2.14 -7.17
N CYS A 66 4.21 -3.14 -7.34
CA CYS A 66 5.64 -2.92 -7.59
C CYS A 66 5.86 -2.89 -9.11
N LEU A 67 6.35 -1.76 -9.63
CA LEU A 67 6.51 -1.55 -11.07
C LEU A 67 7.67 -2.36 -11.67
N ASN A 68 8.65 -2.72 -10.86
CA ASN A 68 9.89 -3.38 -11.29
C ASN A 68 10.26 -4.55 -10.36
N GLU A 69 9.45 -5.60 -10.35
CA GLU A 69 9.64 -6.77 -9.47
C GLU A 69 10.99 -7.49 -9.67
N GLU A 70 11.53 -7.44 -10.89
CA GLU A 70 12.81 -8.05 -11.27
C GLU A 70 14.00 -7.42 -10.53
N ASN A 71 13.84 -6.19 -10.03
CA ASN A 71 14.88 -5.49 -9.32
C ASN A 71 14.81 -5.75 -7.81
N ILE A 72 15.93 -6.20 -7.24
CA ILE A 72 16.09 -6.33 -5.78
C ILE A 72 16.39 -4.96 -5.15
N LYS A 73 17.17 -4.12 -5.83
CA LYS A 73 17.52 -2.76 -5.41
C LYS A 73 16.80 -1.75 -6.30
N GLY A 74 16.22 -0.70 -5.70
CA GLY A 74 15.50 0.34 -6.44
C GLY A 74 14.07 -0.04 -6.82
N ARG A 75 13.39 -0.87 -5.99
CA ARG A 75 11.97 -1.17 -6.19
C ARG A 75 11.12 0.10 -6.14
N LEU A 76 10.24 0.25 -7.11
CA LEU A 76 9.31 1.36 -7.25
C LEU A 76 7.90 0.86 -6.97
N TYR A 77 7.21 1.51 -6.03
CA TYR A 77 5.85 1.19 -5.64
C TYR A 77 4.91 2.32 -6.06
N GLN A 78 3.74 1.95 -6.56
CA GLN A 78 2.68 2.86 -6.94
C GLN A 78 1.34 2.38 -6.37
N ASN A 79 0.43 3.29 -6.04
CA ASN A 79 -0.94 2.95 -5.70
C ASN A 79 -1.67 2.46 -6.96
N THR A 80 -2.47 1.41 -6.83
CA THR A 80 -3.38 0.97 -7.89
C THR A 80 -4.60 1.90 -7.95
N GLU A 81 -5.47 1.73 -8.95
CA GLU A 81 -6.75 2.45 -8.99
C GLU A 81 -7.56 2.28 -7.69
N LEU A 82 -7.61 1.05 -7.16
CA LEU A 82 -8.23 0.77 -5.86
C LEU A 82 -7.52 1.52 -4.71
N GLY A 83 -6.18 1.53 -4.71
CA GLY A 83 -5.40 2.27 -3.71
C GLY A 83 -5.64 3.77 -3.75
N LEU A 84 -5.83 4.35 -4.94
CA LEU A 84 -6.15 5.77 -5.11
C LEU A 84 -7.55 6.09 -4.59
N GLN A 85 -8.55 5.26 -4.90
CA GLN A 85 -9.91 5.42 -4.35
C GLN A 85 -9.92 5.35 -2.82
N LEU A 86 -9.17 4.40 -2.25
CA LEU A 86 -9.00 4.28 -0.80
C LEU A 86 -8.30 5.52 -0.23
N LEU A 87 -7.25 6.02 -0.90
CA LEU A 87 -6.54 7.23 -0.48
C LEU A 87 -7.44 8.47 -0.48
N GLU A 88 -8.28 8.63 -1.49
CA GLU A 88 -9.26 9.73 -1.56
C GLU A 88 -10.24 9.67 -0.38
N GLU A 89 -10.75 8.48 -0.06
CA GLU A 89 -11.66 8.29 1.09
C GLU A 89 -10.95 8.51 2.43
N LEU A 90 -9.65 8.20 2.53
CA LEU A 90 -8.85 8.42 3.73
C LEU A 90 -8.49 9.91 3.98
N LYS A 91 -8.55 10.75 2.94
CA LYS A 91 -8.27 12.20 3.02
C LYS A 91 -9.50 13.04 3.39
N LYS A 92 -10.69 12.47 3.34
CA LYS A 92 -11.94 13.13 3.78
C LYS A 92 -12.00 13.24 5.30
#